data_AF-A0A1F6XXZ3-F1
#
_entry.id   AF-A0A1F6XXZ3-F1
#
_cell.length_a   1.000
_cell.length_b   1.000
_cell.length_c   1.000
_cell.angle_alpha   90.00
_cell.angle_beta   90.00
_cell.angle_gamma   90.00
#
_symmetry.space_group_name_H-M   'P 1'
#
loop_
_entity.id
_entity.type
_entity.pdbx_description
1 polymer ?
#
loop_
_entity_poly.entity_id
_entity_poly.type
_entity_poly.pdbx_seq_one_letter_code
_entity_poly.pdbx_strand_id
1 'polypeptide(L)'
;MDRFKLGKKWFWIGIAAGLLNPILGLIYGIALVVEKDHRKEGIIVIIWTIVWAVISYYLSIWLVKQGYLPTFELKSPGKLIR
;
A
#
# COMPACT_ATOMS: atom_id res chain seq x y z
N MET A 1 21.50 16.76 -24.46
CA MET A 1 20.12 16.28 -24.22
C MET A 1 20.16 15.45 -22.93
N ASP A 2 20.09 16.13 -21.79
CA ASP A 2 19.99 15.51 -20.47
C ASP A 2 18.67 14.73 -20.37
N ARG A 3 18.71 13.44 -20.71
CA ARG A 3 17.58 12.54 -20.51
C ARG A 3 17.46 12.29 -19.02
N PHE A 4 16.71 13.19 -18.39
CA PHE A 4 16.07 13.05 -17.09
C PHE A 4 16.62 11.95 -16.16
N LYS A 5 17.26 12.38 -15.08
CA LYS A 5 17.40 11.62 -13.82
C LYS A 5 16.03 11.38 -13.12
N LEU A 6 14.96 11.11 -13.88
CA LEU A 6 13.60 10.81 -13.41
C LEU A 6 13.60 9.55 -12.53
N GLY A 7 14.39 8.54 -12.90
CA GLY A 7 14.37 7.21 -12.28
C GLY A 7 14.48 7.23 -10.76
N LYS A 8 15.48 7.92 -10.18
CA LYS A 8 15.69 7.85 -8.73
C LYS A 8 14.58 8.56 -7.94
N LYS A 9 14.20 9.78 -8.32
CA LYS A 9 13.23 10.58 -7.54
C LYS A 9 11.82 10.00 -7.64
N TRP A 10 11.42 9.55 -8.83
CA TRP A 10 10.07 9.03 -9.06
C TRP A 10 9.90 7.58 -8.61
N PHE A 11 10.97 6.78 -8.61
CA PHE A 11 10.98 5.50 -7.93
C PHE A 11 10.71 5.64 -6.42
N TRP A 12 11.39 6.60 -5.76
CA TRP A 12 11.13 6.89 -4.33
C TRP A 12 9.71 7.40 -4.08
N ILE A 13 9.13 8.15 -5.01
CA ILE A 13 7.72 8.56 -4.94
C ILE A 13 6.80 7.33 -4.99
N GLY A 14 7.08 6.36 -5.87
CA GLY A 14 6.31 5.11 -5.92
C GLY A 14 6.40 4.28 -4.63
N ILE A 15 7.59 4.18 -4.05
CA ILE A 15 7.81 3.53 -2.75
C ILE A 15 7.04 4.24 -1.63
N ALA A 16 7.14 5.58 -1.57
CA ALA A 16 6.43 6.39 -0.58
C ALA A 16 4.91 6.32 -0.75
N ALA A 17 4.42 6.32 -1.99
CA ALA A 17 3.00 6.17 -2.30
C ALA A 17 2.48 4.80 -1.84
N GLY A 18 3.20 3.71 -2.11
CA GLY A 18 2.84 2.37 -1.65
C GLY A 18 2.89 2.20 -0.14
N LEU A 19 3.75 2.96 0.55
CA LEU A 19 3.82 2.99 2.01
C LEU A 19 2.59 3.69 2.62
N LEU A 20 2.22 4.85 2.08
CA LEU A 20 1.11 5.67 2.60
C LEU A 20 -0.26 5.08 2.25
N ASN A 21 -0.39 4.55 1.04
CA ASN A 21 -1.62 3.93 0.57
C ASN A 21 -1.30 2.81 -0.43
N PRO A 22 -1.52 1.54 -0.03
CA PRO A 22 -1.24 0.41 -0.90
C PRO A 22 -2.00 0.44 -2.24
N ILE A 23 -3.19 1.06 -2.28
CA ILE A 23 -3.97 1.20 -3.51
C ILE A 23 -3.29 2.19 -4.46
N LEU A 24 -2.82 3.33 -3.94
CA LEU A 24 -2.11 4.33 -4.75
C LEU A 24 -0.75 3.80 -5.23
N GLY A 25 -0.03 3.04 -4.39
CA GLY A 25 1.22 2.37 -4.78
C GLY A 25 1.01 1.37 -5.92
N LEU A 26 -0.08 0.60 -5.89
CA LEU A 26 -0.43 -0.32 -6.97
C LEU A 26 -0.76 0.42 -8.27
N ILE A 27 -1.60 1.46 -8.21
CA ILE A 27 -1.95 2.28 -9.40
C ILE A 27 -0.69 2.90 -10.01
N TYR A 28 0.19 3.46 -9.18
CA TYR A 28 1.42 4.09 -9.63
C TYR A 28 2.42 3.08 -10.19
N GLY A 29 2.57 1.92 -9.53
CA GLY A 29 3.40 0.81 -10.01
C GLY A 29 2.92 0.27 -11.36
N ILE A 30 1.60 0.13 -11.56
CA ILE A 30 1.00 -0.28 -12.84
C ILE A 30 1.27 0.77 -13.92
N ALA A 31 1.11 2.06 -13.62
CA ALA A 31 1.43 3.14 -14.55
C ALA A 31 2.89 3.09 -15.03
N LEU A 32 3.84 2.81 -14.12
CA LEU A 32 5.26 2.63 -14.45
C LEU A 32 5.53 1.36 -15.28
N VAL A 33 4.76 0.28 -15.10
CA VAL A 33 4.89 -0.94 -15.91
C VAL A 33 4.40 -0.73 -17.35
N VAL A 34 3.42 0.14 -17.55
CA VAL A 34 2.94 0.50 -18.89
C VAL A 34 4.03 1.21 -19.69
N GLU A 35 4.86 2.04 -19.04
CA GLU A 35 6.02 2.67 -19.67
C GLU A 35 7.18 1.67 -19.89
N LYS A 36 7.53 1.42 -21.16
CA LYS A 36 8.55 0.42 -21.54
C LYS A 36 9.92 0.64 -20.89
N ASP A 37 10.32 1.90 -20.66
CA ASP A 37 11.62 2.24 -20.06
C ASP A 37 11.67 2.00 -18.55
N HIS A 38 10.52 1.95 -17.86
CA HIS A 38 10.42 1.89 -16.40
C HIS A 38 9.78 0.61 -15.85
N ARG A 39 9.57 -0.41 -16.70
CA ARG A 39 8.95 -1.68 -16.32
C ARG A 39 9.53 -2.35 -15.08
N LYS A 40 10.86 -2.37 -14.95
CA LYS A 40 11.54 -2.98 -13.81
C LYS A 40 11.26 -2.22 -12.51
N GLU A 41 11.28 -0.90 -12.56
CA GLU A 41 10.97 -0.02 -11.43
C GLU A 41 9.51 -0.17 -10.99
N GLY A 42 8.58 -0.22 -11.95
CA GLY A 42 7.16 -0.45 -11.68
C GLY A 42 6.89 -1.80 -11.02
N ILE A 43 7.53 -2.89 -11.48
CA ILE A 43 7.40 -4.22 -10.84
C ILE A 43 7.91 -4.19 -9.40
N ILE A 44 9.03 -3.50 -9.13
CA ILE A 44 9.57 -3.36 -7.77
C ILE A 44 8.59 -2.61 -6.87
N VAL A 45 7.98 -1.52 -7.36
CA VAL A 45 6.97 -0.76 -6.61
C VAL A 45 5.74 -1.62 -6.32
N ILE A 46 5.28 -2.41 -7.28
CA ILE A 46 4.15 -3.34 -7.09
C ILE A 46 4.48 -4.38 -6.02
N ILE A 47 5.63 -5.06 -6.12
CA ILE A 47 6.06 -6.06 -5.14
C ILE A 47 6.18 -5.44 -3.74
N TRP A 48 6.84 -4.27 -3.65
CA TRP A 48 6.96 -3.52 -2.40
C TRP A 48 5.60 -3.23 -1.77
N THR A 49 4.66 -2.77 -2.59
CA THR A 49 3.31 -2.41 -2.14
C THR A 49 2.54 -3.62 -1.63
N ILE A 50 2.63 -4.76 -2.31
CA ILE A 50 1.99 -6.02 -1.89
C ILE A 50 2.59 -6.50 -0.56
N VAL A 51 3.92 -6.52 -0.46
CA VAL A 51 4.62 -6.91 0.79
C VAL A 51 4.20 -6.00 1.94
N TRP A 52 4.15 -4.69 1.72
CA TRP A 52 3.74 -3.72 2.73
C TRP A 52 2.27 -3.88 3.14
N ALA A 53 1.37 -4.18 2.21
CA ALA A 53 -0.04 -4.43 2.51
C ALA A 53 -0.21 -5.66 3.41
N VAL A 54 0.53 -6.74 3.14
CA VAL A 54 0.53 -7.95 3.97
C VAL A 54 1.07 -7.67 5.36
N ILE A 55 2.20 -6.96 5.47
CA ILE A 55 2.77 -6.55 6.76
C ILE A 55 1.78 -5.69 7.55
N SER A 56 1.18 -4.69 6.90
CA SER A 56 0.21 -3.79 7.54
C SER A 56 -1.02 -4.53 8.04
N TYR A 57 -1.49 -5.55 7.31
CA TYR A 57 -2.61 -6.40 7.72
C TYR A 57 -2.30 -7.18 9.01
N TYR A 58 -1.17 -7.88 9.05
CA TYR A 58 -0.77 -8.62 10.24
C TYR A 58 -0.46 -7.71 11.43
N LEU A 59 0.17 -6.56 11.17
CA LEU A 59 0.44 -5.55 12.20
C LEU A 59 -0.87 -5.01 12.79
N SER A 60 -1.87 -4.75 11.96
CA SER A 60 -3.19 -4.29 12.40
C SER A 60 -3.86 -5.32 13.30
N ILE A 61 -3.86 -6.60 12.91
CA ILE A 61 -4.41 -7.69 13.75
C ILE A 61 -3.67 -7.77 15.08
N TRP A 62 -2.35 -7.68 15.05
CA TRP A 62 -1.55 -7.72 16.27
C TRP A 62 -1.84 -6.53 17.19
N LEU A 63 -1.96 -5.31 16.65
CA LEU A 63 -2.32 -4.11 17.40
C LEU A 63 -3.72 -4.20 18.02
N VAL A 64 -4.69 -4.79 17.29
CA VAL A 64 -6.03 -5.08 17.83
C VAL A 64 -5.95 -6.08 18.98
N LYS A 65 -5.15 -7.16 18.84
CA LYS A 65 -4.95 -8.16 19.90
C LYS A 65 -4.32 -7.58 21.16
N GLN A 66 -3.45 -6.58 21.02
CA GLN A 66 -2.81 -5.89 22.13
C GLN A 66 -3.71 -4.82 22.78
N GLY A 67 -4.88 -4.53 22.20
CA GLY A 67 -5.79 -3.51 22.69
C GLY A 67 -5.39 -2.07 22.35
N TYR A 68 -4.39 -1.85 21.50
CA TYR A 68 -4.02 -0.51 21.02
C TYR A 68 -5.02 0.04 20.00
N LEU A 69 -5.71 -0.84 19.27
CA LEU A 69 -6.76 -0.48 18.33
C LEU A 69 -8.12 -1.01 18.82
N PRO A 70 -9.19 -0.21 18.74
CA PRO A 70 -10.52 -0.68 19.06
C PRO A 70 -10.92 -1.79 18.08
N THR A 71 -11.46 -2.87 18.62
CA THR A 71 -12.14 -3.85 17.77
C THR A 71 -13.44 -3.20 17.34
N PHE A 72 -13.60 -2.95 16.04
CA PHE A 72 -14.89 -2.56 15.49
C PHE A 72 -15.81 -3.79 15.54
N GLU A 73 -16.33 -4.08 16.74
CA GLU A 73 -17.52 -4.90 16.83
C GLU A 73 -18.59 -4.15 16.05
N LEU A 74 -18.97 -4.70 14.89
CA LEU A 74 -20.16 -4.28 14.19
C LEU A 74 -21.31 -4.56 15.17
N LYS A 75 -21.65 -3.57 15.99
CA LYS A 75 -22.80 -3.60 16.88
C LYS A 75 -24.01 -3.67 15.96
N SER A 76 -24.41 -4.90 15.64
CA SER A 76 -25.57 -5.18 14.81
C SER A 76 -26.77 -4.48 15.47
N PRO A 77 -27.40 -3.50 14.81
CA PRO A 77 -28.55 -2.79 15.38
C PRO A 77 -29.76 -3.73 15.32
N GLY A 78 -29.81 -4.73 16.20
CA GLY A 78 -30.77 -5.81 16.05
C GLY A 78 -30.84 -6.82 17.19
N LYS A 79 -30.44 -6.46 18.41
CA LYS A 79 -30.78 -7.27 19.59
C LYS A 79 -31.44 -6.41 20.66
N LEU A 80 -32.68 -6.02 20.37
CA LEU A 80 -33.68 -5.74 21.40
C LEU A 80 -33.96 -7.05 22.12
N ILE A 81 -33.32 -7.26 23.27
CA ILE A 81 -33.72 -8.30 24.20
C ILE A 81 -34.68 -7.65 25.19
N ARG A 82 -35.96 -8.02 25.04
CA ARG A 82 -37.13 -7.83 25.90
C ARG A 82 -37.59 -6.40 26.19
#